data_AF-R6H6J2-F1
#
_entry.id   AF-R6H6J2-F1
#
_cell.length_a   1.000
_cell.length_b   1.000
_cell.length_c   1.000
_cell.angle_alpha   90.00
_cell.angle_beta   90.00
_cell.angle_gamma   90.00
#
_symmetry.space_group_name_H-M   'P 1'
#
loop_
_entity.id
_entity.type
_entity.pdbx_description
1 polymer ?
#
loop_
_entity_poly.entity_id
_entity_poly.type
_entity_poly.pdbx_seq_one_letter_code
_entity_poly.pdbx_strand_id
1 'polypeptide(L)'
;MSYSHYFRVANQNLHELYGSRADLNKCIEWYRSSREYQESCHIALRCEDILLLSKDTIFQMIREDEDYLSRVNQFLKFTSESETPPTRRSRSDPSRTIQAAKMLGIFPTREPDALYHWIIDRRDLTDSEKKQFEEKIVQNINILEVLVNVLSKTFEPGLLLTFPNVGTVMTQQKSQFYYRGESAYYGSSKPGLYREHGKKAPDDMAHFVGWIKINEACSFLDKFDAVRQWSGSAVNYIALVQHYGIPTMMMDVTSDLKTALFFACCKYGKDRKWHPLESQDFAEKDSRKHIADLGGDSRYGILYRSPMELTDFKWALADDTAGMNIITPVGYQPFMRCSSQHGYMLLVNSPKYDMLKDASFSKYRFRLNADLCQWIYEEMDCGDKIYPHKDVPDMEQHMEMIKNSRQVSKQAFDLVMEKYRLTNAQKEMCKRELTKYGCTVVDGEIEHITANWLRKINKKYGIEEAVKRTNEQPKLSPMLQFVANTSVKKGADGDYELGGQ
;
A
#
# COMPACT_ATOMS: atom_id res chain seq x y z
N MET A 1 6.67 -1.37 -16.35
CA MET A 1 7.64 -2.42 -15.97
C MET A 1 7.11 -3.13 -14.75
N SER A 2 7.21 -4.45 -14.65
CA SER A 2 6.75 -5.16 -13.44
C SER A 2 7.61 -4.79 -12.22
N TYR A 3 6.99 -4.56 -11.07
CA TYR A 3 7.71 -4.30 -9.81
C TYR A 3 8.61 -5.46 -9.39
N SER A 4 8.12 -6.70 -9.53
CA SER A 4 8.90 -7.90 -9.26
C SER A 4 10.16 -7.96 -10.13
N HIS A 5 10.04 -7.66 -11.43
CA HIS A 5 11.18 -7.62 -12.33
C HIS A 5 12.20 -6.56 -11.90
N TYR A 6 11.71 -5.39 -11.51
CA TYR A 6 12.53 -4.27 -11.03
C TYR A 6 13.45 -4.69 -9.87
N PHE A 7 12.90 -5.36 -8.86
CA PHE A 7 13.67 -5.84 -7.71
C PHE A 7 14.48 -7.11 -8.00
N ARG A 8 14.05 -7.99 -8.92
CA ARG A 8 14.85 -9.14 -9.35
C ARG A 8 16.16 -8.69 -10.02
N VAL A 9 16.13 -7.63 -10.83
CA VAL A 9 17.33 -7.05 -11.44
C VAL A 9 18.28 -6.52 -10.36
N ALA A 10 17.77 -5.79 -9.36
CA ALA A 10 18.58 -5.34 -8.23
C ALA A 10 19.19 -6.54 -7.48
N ASN A 11 18.39 -7.57 -7.20
CA ASN A 11 18.85 -8.75 -6.47
C ASN A 11 19.92 -9.55 -7.25
N GLN A 12 19.78 -9.69 -8.56
CA GLN A 12 20.78 -10.35 -9.41
C GLN A 12 22.13 -9.64 -9.36
N ASN A 13 22.14 -8.30 -9.46
CA ASN A 13 23.36 -7.51 -9.37
C ASN A 13 23.97 -7.55 -7.96
N LEU A 14 23.15 -7.57 -6.91
CA LEU A 14 23.64 -7.81 -5.53
C LEU A 14 24.25 -9.20 -5.39
N HIS A 15 23.66 -10.24 -5.99
CA HIS A 15 24.20 -11.59 -5.97
C HIS A 15 25.55 -11.67 -6.70
N GLU A 16 25.71 -10.94 -7.79
CA GLU A 16 27.01 -10.86 -8.47
C GLU A 16 28.09 -10.27 -7.56
N LEU A 17 27.78 -9.27 -6.74
CA LEU A 17 28.73 -8.67 -5.81
C LEU A 17 28.96 -9.53 -4.55
N TYR A 18 27.89 -10.03 -3.93
CA TYR A 18 27.90 -10.60 -2.58
C TYR A 18 27.69 -12.12 -2.51
N GLY A 19 27.40 -12.77 -3.64
CA GLY A 19 27.05 -14.18 -3.70
C GLY A 19 25.87 -14.51 -2.78
N SER A 20 25.98 -15.59 -2.02
CA SER A 20 24.88 -16.08 -1.17
C SER A 20 24.48 -15.13 -0.02
N ARG A 21 25.25 -14.07 0.26
CA ARG A 21 24.87 -13.03 1.24
C ARG A 21 23.75 -12.12 0.71
N ALA A 22 23.52 -12.07 -0.60
CA ALA A 22 22.36 -11.40 -1.21
C ALA A 22 21.19 -12.37 -1.48
N ASP A 23 21.16 -13.54 -0.85
CA ASP A 23 19.99 -14.41 -0.90
C ASP A 23 18.87 -13.82 -0.05
N LEU A 24 17.78 -13.40 -0.70
CA LEU A 24 16.65 -12.74 -0.05
C LEU A 24 15.96 -13.63 1.00
N ASN A 25 15.95 -14.95 0.85
CA ASN A 25 15.41 -15.83 1.90
C ASN A 25 16.29 -15.78 3.15
N LYS A 26 17.62 -15.81 2.99
CA LYS A 26 18.56 -15.65 4.11
C LYS A 26 18.46 -14.27 4.75
N CYS A 27 18.25 -13.22 3.95
CA CYS A 27 18.01 -11.86 4.44
C CYS A 27 16.73 -11.76 5.29
N ILE A 28 15.64 -12.42 4.86
CA ILE A 28 14.40 -12.52 5.64
C ILE A 28 14.64 -13.30 6.94
N GLU A 29 15.37 -14.41 6.89
CA GLU A 29 15.74 -15.18 8.09
C GLU A 29 16.62 -14.38 9.05
N TRP A 30 17.54 -13.57 8.53
CA TRP A 30 18.35 -12.66 9.34
C TRP A 30 17.47 -11.65 10.08
N TYR A 31 16.54 -11.00 9.38
CA TYR A 31 15.56 -10.12 10.04
C TYR A 31 14.78 -10.87 11.12
N ARG A 32 14.29 -12.09 10.85
CA ARG A 32 13.57 -12.91 11.84
C ARG A 32 14.43 -13.27 13.06
N SER A 33 15.75 -13.39 12.90
CA SER A 33 16.69 -13.62 14.00
C SER A 33 17.08 -12.34 14.76
N SER A 34 16.70 -11.17 14.25
CA SER A 34 17.08 -9.89 14.85
C SER A 34 16.34 -9.62 16.17
N ARG A 35 16.96 -8.79 17.01
CA ARG A 35 16.34 -8.28 18.24
C ARG A 35 15.00 -7.58 17.96
N GLU A 36 14.94 -6.79 16.88
CA GLU A 36 13.72 -6.08 16.47
C GLU A 36 12.52 -7.03 16.27
N TYR A 37 12.76 -8.15 15.59
CA TYR A 37 11.72 -9.17 15.39
C TYR A 37 11.42 -9.91 16.69
N GLN A 38 12.43 -10.39 17.41
CA GLN A 38 12.25 -11.24 18.60
C GLN A 38 11.58 -10.53 19.78
N GLU A 39 11.76 -9.22 19.92
CA GLU A 39 11.12 -8.43 20.98
C GLU A 39 9.69 -7.97 20.62
N SER A 40 9.24 -8.21 19.39
CA SER A 40 7.90 -7.83 18.91
C SER A 40 6.92 -9.00 18.97
N CYS A 41 5.63 -8.70 19.16
CA CYS A 41 4.57 -9.71 19.08
C CYS A 41 4.12 -9.89 17.62
N HIS A 42 4.19 -11.10 17.07
CA HIS A 42 3.84 -11.39 15.67
C HIS A 42 2.55 -12.19 15.50
N ILE A 43 2.19 -12.98 16.51
CA ILE A 43 0.96 -13.77 16.58
C ILE A 43 0.35 -13.53 17.94
N ALA A 44 -0.86 -12.95 17.98
CA ALA A 44 -1.59 -12.70 19.22
C ALA A 44 -2.87 -13.54 19.26
N LEU A 45 -3.18 -14.10 20.43
CA LEU A 45 -4.46 -14.78 20.70
C LEU A 45 -5.37 -13.94 21.58
N ARG A 46 -4.78 -13.10 22.45
CA ARG A 46 -5.45 -12.21 23.38
C ARG A 46 -4.78 -10.84 23.38
N CYS A 47 -5.47 -9.83 23.91
CA CYS A 47 -4.96 -8.46 24.02
C CYS A 47 -3.67 -8.39 24.84
N GLU A 48 -3.58 -9.18 25.92
CA GLU A 48 -2.46 -9.18 26.84
C GLU A 48 -1.16 -9.74 26.24
N ASP A 49 -1.28 -10.53 25.17
CA ASP A 49 -0.13 -11.08 24.44
C ASP A 49 0.57 -10.00 23.57
N ILE A 50 -0.11 -8.87 23.33
CA ILE A 50 0.41 -7.76 22.52
C ILE A 50 1.24 -6.81 23.39
N LEU A 51 2.42 -6.44 22.89
CA LEU A 51 3.36 -5.57 23.59
C LEU A 51 2.74 -4.18 23.85
N LEU A 52 2.78 -3.73 25.11
CA LEU A 52 2.26 -2.42 25.51
C LEU A 52 3.31 -1.33 25.25
N LEU A 53 2.99 -0.36 24.40
CA LEU A 53 3.81 0.83 24.16
C LEU A 53 3.49 1.93 25.17
N SER A 54 4.55 2.61 25.61
CA SER A 54 4.44 3.87 26.33
C SER A 54 4.16 5.02 25.35
N LYS A 55 3.66 6.15 25.88
CA LYS A 55 3.51 7.39 25.11
C LYS A 55 4.85 7.83 24.51
N ASP A 56 5.93 7.80 25.29
CA ASP A 56 7.26 8.21 24.85
C ASP A 56 7.78 7.33 23.71
N THR A 57 7.52 6.02 23.77
CA THR A 57 7.88 5.09 22.69
C THR A 57 7.14 5.42 21.39
N ILE A 58 5.85 5.78 21.46
CA ILE A 58 5.08 6.19 20.27
C ILE A 58 5.69 7.46 19.65
N PHE A 59 5.98 8.49 20.46
CA PHE A 59 6.62 9.71 19.95
C PHE A 59 8.02 9.46 19.41
N GLN A 60 8.77 8.52 20.00
CA GLN A 60 10.06 8.11 19.48
C GLN A 60 9.93 7.45 18.09
N MET A 61 8.95 6.55 17.91
CA MET A 61 8.67 5.95 16.59
C MET A 61 8.29 7.00 15.55
N ILE A 62 7.54 8.04 15.92
CA ILE A 62 7.20 9.15 15.02
C ILE A 62 8.46 9.90 14.58
N ARG A 63 9.37 10.20 15.52
CA ARG A 63 10.65 10.85 15.18
C ARG A 63 11.50 9.99 14.27
N GLU A 64 11.54 8.68 14.50
CA GLU A 64 12.29 7.73 13.65
C GLU A 64 11.77 7.71 12.21
N ASP A 65 10.44 7.75 12.02
CA ASP A 65 9.82 7.85 10.69
C ASP A 65 10.14 9.21 10.02
N GLU A 66 10.05 10.32 10.76
CA GLU A 66 10.40 11.67 10.25
C GLU A 66 11.89 11.75 9.85
N ASP A 67 12.77 11.19 10.68
CA ASP A 67 14.21 11.10 10.39
C ASP A 67 14.48 10.21 9.16
N TYR A 68 13.77 9.09 9.01
CA TYR A 68 13.88 8.23 7.82
C TYR A 68 13.49 8.98 6.55
N LEU A 69 12.37 9.71 6.55
CA LEU A 69 11.94 10.51 5.42
C LEU A 69 12.95 11.63 5.10
N SER A 70 13.55 12.25 6.12
CA SER A 70 14.64 13.21 5.95
C SER A 70 15.84 12.57 5.23
N ARG A 71 16.25 11.36 5.63
CA ARG A 71 17.33 10.61 4.96
C ARG A 71 16.99 10.23 3.53
N VAL A 72 15.76 9.83 3.24
CA VAL A 72 15.29 9.58 1.86
C VAL A 72 15.44 10.85 1.01
N ASN A 73 14.99 12.01 1.52
CA ASN A 73 15.08 13.27 0.79
C ASN A 73 16.54 13.72 0.57
N GLN A 74 17.41 13.54 1.58
CA GLN A 74 18.85 13.80 1.45
C GLN A 74 19.48 12.91 0.38
N PHE A 75 19.12 11.62 0.37
CA PHE A 75 19.58 10.67 -0.62
C PHE A 75 19.13 11.02 -2.04
N LEU A 76 17.85 11.32 -2.25
CA LEU A 76 17.33 11.73 -3.56
C LEU A 76 17.97 13.03 -4.06
N LYS A 77 18.20 14.00 -3.16
CA LYS A 77 18.95 15.22 -3.50
C LYS A 77 20.38 14.87 -3.95
N PHE A 78 21.08 14.03 -3.18
CA PHE A 78 22.44 13.59 -3.48
C PHE A 78 22.55 12.89 -4.84
N THR A 79 21.56 12.07 -5.23
CA THR A 79 21.57 11.38 -6.54
C THR A 79 21.17 12.31 -7.69
N SER A 80 20.22 13.24 -7.50
CA SER A 80 19.78 14.20 -8.52
C SER A 80 20.83 15.24 -8.94
N GLU A 81 21.71 15.66 -8.02
CA GLU A 81 22.78 16.64 -8.28
C GLU A 81 23.87 16.13 -9.25
N SER A 82 23.71 14.90 -9.76
CA SER A 82 24.61 14.26 -10.73
C SER A 82 24.12 14.30 -12.19
N GLU A 83 22.94 14.87 -12.48
CA GLU A 83 22.37 14.93 -13.84
C GLU A 83 23.06 15.93 -14.80
N THR A 84 24.24 16.44 -14.48
CA THR A 84 25.09 17.07 -15.51
C THR A 84 25.53 15.98 -16.50
N PRO A 85 25.16 16.06 -17.79
CA PRO A 85 25.45 15.01 -18.74
C PRO A 85 26.97 14.77 -18.78
N PRO A 86 27.43 13.52 -18.62
CA PRO A 86 28.85 13.23 -18.65
C PRO A 86 29.38 13.65 -20.02
N THR A 87 30.26 14.65 -20.04
CA THR A 87 31.13 14.83 -21.20
C THR A 87 31.92 13.53 -21.36
N ARG A 88 32.09 13.05 -22.59
CA ARG A 88 32.66 11.73 -22.99
C ARG A 88 34.02 11.35 -22.37
N ARG A 89 34.60 12.15 -21.48
CA ARG A 89 35.93 11.97 -20.88
C ARG A 89 35.99 12.01 -19.36
N SER A 90 34.89 12.19 -18.64
CA SER A 90 34.90 12.05 -17.17
C SER A 90 34.46 10.64 -16.80
N ARG A 91 35.40 9.75 -16.43
CA ARG A 91 35.04 8.60 -15.57
C ARG A 91 34.33 9.18 -14.35
N SER A 92 33.14 8.70 -14.02
CA SER A 92 32.51 9.00 -12.74
C SER A 92 33.54 8.71 -11.65
N ASP A 93 33.77 9.66 -10.75
CA ASP A 93 34.54 9.39 -9.54
C ASP A 93 33.79 8.29 -8.76
N PRO A 94 34.38 7.09 -8.56
CA PRO A 94 33.73 5.99 -7.84
C PRO A 94 33.30 6.39 -6.43
N SER A 95 33.92 7.42 -5.84
CA SER A 95 33.61 7.90 -4.50
C SER A 95 32.13 8.25 -4.33
N ARG A 96 31.50 8.87 -5.34
CA ARG A 96 30.10 9.29 -5.27
C ARG A 96 29.16 8.09 -5.33
N THR A 97 29.40 7.15 -6.23
CA THR A 97 28.61 5.90 -6.33
C THR A 97 28.75 5.08 -5.04
N ILE A 98 29.95 4.99 -4.47
CA ILE A 98 30.20 4.33 -3.19
C ILE A 98 29.45 5.05 -2.06
N GLN A 99 29.44 6.38 -2.04
CA GLN A 99 28.68 7.13 -1.05
C GLN A 99 27.17 6.90 -1.18
N ALA A 100 26.62 6.92 -2.39
CA ALA A 100 25.21 6.58 -2.64
C ALA A 100 24.90 5.14 -2.18
N ALA A 101 25.79 4.19 -2.44
CA ALA A 101 25.66 2.81 -2.00
C ALA A 101 25.66 2.66 -0.47
N LYS A 102 26.48 3.45 0.23
CA LYS A 102 26.48 3.52 1.71
C LYS A 102 25.16 4.07 2.23
N MET A 103 24.66 5.18 1.67
CA MET A 103 23.37 5.76 2.03
C MET A 103 22.20 4.79 1.79
N LEU A 104 22.24 4.03 0.69
CA LEU A 104 21.27 2.98 0.41
C LEU A 104 21.37 1.79 1.37
N GLY A 105 22.53 1.54 2.00
CA GLY A 105 22.77 0.32 2.75
C GLY A 105 23.09 -0.89 1.89
N ILE A 106 23.66 -0.67 0.70
CA ILE A 106 24.12 -1.73 -0.21
C ILE A 106 25.66 -1.83 -0.29
N PHE A 107 26.37 -1.18 0.64
CA PHE A 107 27.82 -1.31 0.80
C PHE A 107 28.17 -2.33 1.90
N PRO A 108 29.37 -2.96 1.93
CA PRO A 108 29.68 -4.00 2.92
C PRO A 108 29.61 -3.50 4.37
N THR A 109 30.06 -2.26 4.62
CA THR A 109 29.92 -1.60 5.93
C THR A 109 28.45 -1.35 6.25
N ARG A 110 28.04 -1.67 7.48
CA ARG A 110 26.72 -1.31 7.98
C ARG A 110 26.73 0.15 8.42
N GLU A 111 25.99 0.98 7.71
CA GLU A 111 25.68 2.34 8.12
C GLU A 111 24.38 2.31 8.95
N PRO A 112 24.37 2.85 10.18
CA PRO A 112 23.15 2.88 11.02
C PRO A 112 21.99 3.65 10.37
N ASP A 113 22.33 4.64 9.55
CA ASP A 113 21.39 5.57 8.90
C ASP A 113 21.04 5.15 7.46
N ALA A 114 21.37 3.93 7.06
CA ALA A 114 21.08 3.43 5.71
C ALA A 114 19.56 3.30 5.45
N LEU A 115 19.16 3.38 4.17
CA LEU A 115 17.76 3.22 3.77
C LEU A 115 17.30 1.75 3.78
N TYR A 116 18.17 0.81 3.38
CA TYR A 116 17.96 -0.63 3.48
C TYR A 116 18.86 -1.23 4.57
N HIS A 117 18.32 -2.10 5.40
CA HIS A 117 19.05 -2.71 6.52
C HIS A 117 19.31 -4.19 6.29
N TRP A 118 18.36 -4.88 5.67
CA TRP A 118 18.37 -6.35 5.59
C TRP A 118 18.73 -6.88 4.19
N ILE A 119 18.91 -6.02 3.19
CA ILE A 119 19.10 -6.42 1.78
C ILE A 119 20.40 -7.20 1.48
N ILE A 120 21.36 -7.18 2.42
CA ILE A 120 22.60 -7.98 2.36
C ILE A 120 22.83 -8.59 3.74
N ASP A 121 22.95 -9.92 3.82
CA ASP A 121 23.25 -10.64 5.06
C ASP A 121 24.68 -10.37 5.55
N ARG A 122 24.77 -9.52 6.58
CA ARG A 122 26.02 -9.11 7.22
C ARG A 122 26.30 -9.87 8.52
N ARG A 123 25.55 -10.94 8.83
CA ARG A 123 25.88 -11.78 9.99
C ARG A 123 27.28 -12.34 9.84
N ASP A 124 28.03 -12.26 10.94
CA ASP A 124 29.36 -12.83 11.08
C ASP A 124 30.32 -12.40 9.97
N LEU A 125 30.12 -11.19 9.41
CA LEU A 125 30.97 -10.66 8.35
C LEU A 125 32.33 -10.27 8.94
N THR A 126 33.38 -11.00 8.56
CA THR A 126 34.75 -10.71 9.01
C THR A 126 35.35 -9.49 8.30
N ASP A 127 36.33 -8.83 8.91
CA ASP A 127 37.05 -7.71 8.26
C ASP A 127 37.72 -8.14 6.94
N SER A 128 38.17 -9.39 6.85
CA SER A 128 38.75 -9.96 5.62
C SER A 128 37.72 -10.09 4.51
N GLU A 129 36.55 -10.69 4.78
CA GLU A 129 35.47 -10.77 3.80
C GLU A 129 34.96 -9.38 3.40
N LYS A 130 34.84 -8.47 4.37
CA LYS A 130 34.46 -7.08 4.11
C LYS A 130 35.40 -6.44 3.09
N LYS A 131 36.72 -6.54 3.31
CA LYS A 131 37.72 -6.02 2.39
C LYS A 131 37.64 -6.67 1.01
N GLN A 132 37.41 -7.99 0.94
CA GLN A 132 37.21 -8.69 -0.33
C GLN A 132 36.01 -8.16 -1.11
N PHE A 133 34.87 -7.90 -0.44
CA PHE A 133 33.71 -7.30 -1.08
C PHE A 133 33.98 -5.86 -1.53
N GLU A 134 34.67 -5.05 -0.73
CA GLU A 134 35.06 -3.69 -1.12
C GLU A 134 35.95 -3.69 -2.37
N GLU A 135 36.96 -4.56 -2.43
CA GLU A 135 37.83 -4.73 -3.60
C GLU A 135 37.04 -5.20 -4.83
N LYS A 136 36.15 -6.18 -4.67
CA LYS A 136 35.28 -6.67 -5.75
C LYS A 136 34.33 -5.59 -6.27
N ILE A 137 33.78 -4.76 -5.39
CA ILE A 137 32.92 -3.62 -5.76
C ILE A 137 33.70 -2.60 -6.58
N VAL A 138 34.92 -2.25 -6.15
CA VAL A 138 35.77 -1.31 -6.90
C VAL A 138 36.11 -1.86 -8.29
N GLN A 139 36.38 -3.16 -8.41
CA GLN A 139 36.60 -3.82 -9.71
C GLN A 139 35.35 -3.86 -10.59
N ASN A 140 34.16 -3.84 -9.99
CA ASN A 140 32.86 -3.97 -10.66
C ASN A 140 31.97 -2.72 -10.45
N ILE A 141 32.56 -1.53 -10.46
CA ILE A 141 31.86 -0.29 -10.10
C ILE A 141 30.60 -0.04 -10.95
N ASN A 142 30.61 -0.45 -12.22
CA ASN A 142 29.46 -0.31 -13.12
C ASN A 142 28.22 -1.10 -12.60
N ILE A 143 28.43 -2.26 -11.97
CA ILE A 143 27.34 -3.03 -11.34
C ILE A 143 26.75 -2.24 -10.18
N LEU A 144 27.61 -1.59 -9.38
CA LEU A 144 27.16 -0.72 -8.29
C LEU A 144 26.40 0.51 -8.80
N GLU A 145 26.84 1.12 -9.90
CA GLU A 145 26.13 2.25 -10.53
C GLU A 145 24.72 1.83 -10.99
N VAL A 146 24.59 0.67 -11.62
CA VAL A 146 23.28 0.11 -11.99
C VAL A 146 22.42 -0.13 -10.75
N LEU A 147 22.97 -0.71 -9.69
CA LEU A 147 22.26 -0.93 -8.43
C LEU A 147 21.78 0.36 -7.79
N VAL A 148 22.66 1.35 -7.68
CA VAL A 148 22.32 2.67 -7.15
C VAL A 148 21.18 3.27 -7.97
N ASN A 149 21.30 3.29 -9.30
CA ASN A 149 20.27 3.86 -10.18
C ASN A 149 18.92 3.14 -10.04
N VAL A 150 18.92 1.81 -10.03
CA VAL A 150 17.68 1.01 -9.89
C VAL A 150 17.05 1.27 -8.51
N LEU A 151 17.78 1.09 -7.42
CA LEU A 151 17.22 1.24 -6.08
C LEU A 151 16.85 2.69 -5.75
N SER A 152 17.56 3.68 -6.30
CA SER A 152 17.25 5.10 -6.07
C SER A 152 15.82 5.46 -6.45
N LYS A 153 15.41 5.03 -7.64
CA LYS A 153 14.09 5.36 -8.19
C LYS A 153 12.94 4.75 -7.38
N THR A 154 13.19 3.70 -6.59
CA THR A 154 12.14 3.11 -5.72
C THR A 154 11.68 4.06 -4.61
N PHE A 155 12.46 5.10 -4.33
CA PHE A 155 12.12 6.15 -3.37
C PHE A 155 11.51 7.39 -4.04
N GLU A 156 11.53 7.49 -5.37
CA GLU A 156 10.95 8.61 -6.09
C GLU A 156 9.42 8.48 -6.17
N PRO A 157 8.67 9.52 -5.76
CA PRO A 157 7.24 9.57 -6.05
C PRO A 157 7.01 9.71 -7.57
N GLY A 158 5.86 9.22 -8.03
CA GLY A 158 5.44 9.30 -9.42
C GLY A 158 5.92 8.14 -10.32
N LEU A 159 6.78 7.24 -9.82
CA LEU A 159 7.30 6.13 -10.61
C LEU A 159 6.16 5.18 -11.05
N LEU A 160 6.15 4.83 -12.35
CA LEU A 160 5.17 3.93 -12.94
C LEU A 160 5.63 2.47 -12.89
N LEU A 161 4.99 1.69 -12.01
CA LEU A 161 5.30 0.28 -11.76
C LEU A 161 4.05 -0.59 -11.93
N THR A 162 4.19 -1.71 -12.62
CA THR A 162 3.08 -2.64 -12.88
C THR A 162 3.06 -3.74 -11.82
N PHE A 163 1.88 -3.96 -11.22
CA PHE A 163 1.64 -5.00 -10.24
C PHE A 163 0.55 -5.97 -10.73
N PRO A 164 0.63 -7.26 -10.39
CA PRO A 164 -0.45 -8.21 -10.67
C PRO A 164 -1.76 -7.76 -10.00
N ASN A 165 -2.90 -8.01 -10.65
CA ASN A 165 -4.27 -7.65 -10.20
C ASN A 165 -4.60 -6.14 -10.13
N VAL A 166 -3.60 -5.25 -10.06
CA VAL A 166 -3.81 -3.79 -9.94
C VAL A 166 -3.53 -3.05 -11.25
N GLY A 167 -2.60 -3.57 -12.06
CA GLY A 167 -2.09 -2.88 -13.24
C GLY A 167 -0.95 -1.93 -12.90
N THR A 168 -0.76 -0.91 -13.73
CA THR A 168 0.28 0.10 -13.54
C THR A 168 -0.14 1.09 -12.46
N VAL A 169 0.72 1.31 -11.47
CA VAL A 169 0.52 2.22 -10.35
C VAL A 169 1.51 3.37 -10.45
N MET A 170 1.05 4.59 -10.19
CA MET A 170 1.89 5.77 -9.98
C MET A 170 2.21 5.84 -8.48
N THR A 171 3.41 5.44 -8.09
CA THR A 171 3.75 5.23 -6.68
C THR A 171 3.89 6.54 -5.90
N GLN A 172 3.61 6.48 -4.60
CA GLN A 172 3.94 7.55 -3.67
C GLN A 172 5.34 7.35 -3.10
N GLN A 173 5.87 8.35 -2.39
CA GLN A 173 7.16 8.23 -1.72
C GLN A 173 7.14 7.07 -0.71
N LYS A 174 8.20 6.27 -0.73
CA LYS A 174 8.38 5.11 0.13
C LYS A 174 8.84 5.52 1.53
N SER A 175 8.38 4.79 2.55
CA SER A 175 8.80 4.96 3.95
C SER A 175 9.54 3.70 4.45
N GLN A 176 9.91 3.66 5.73
CA GLN A 176 10.58 2.51 6.34
C GLN A 176 9.61 1.36 6.63
N PHE A 177 8.40 1.69 7.07
CA PHE A 177 7.41 0.73 7.54
C PHE A 177 6.02 0.97 6.92
N TYR A 178 5.27 -0.12 6.81
CA TYR A 178 3.82 -0.10 6.69
C TYR A 178 3.19 -0.14 8.07
N TYR A 179 2.07 0.57 8.23
CA TYR A 179 1.31 0.68 9.46
C TYR A 179 -0.19 0.44 9.25
N ARG A 180 -0.86 0.01 10.31
CA ARG A 180 -2.32 0.03 10.42
C ARG A 180 -2.70 0.29 11.87
N GLY A 181 -3.63 1.22 12.09
CA GLY A 181 -4.18 1.48 13.42
C GLY A 181 -5.60 0.97 13.54
N GLU A 182 -5.93 0.44 14.72
CA GLU A 182 -7.29 0.04 15.08
C GLU A 182 -7.67 0.65 16.42
N SER A 183 -8.87 1.20 16.48
CA SER A 183 -9.36 2.00 17.62
C SER A 183 -9.66 1.21 18.89
N ALA A 184 -9.46 -0.11 18.86
CA ALA A 184 -9.69 -1.05 19.94
C ALA A 184 -8.94 -2.36 19.63
N TYR A 185 -8.76 -3.21 20.63
CA TYR A 185 -8.56 -4.63 20.39
C TYR A 185 -9.91 -5.28 20.04
N TYR A 186 -10.06 -5.80 18.81
CA TYR A 186 -11.31 -6.41 18.33
C TYR A 186 -11.35 -7.95 18.42
N GLY A 187 -10.28 -8.60 18.87
CA GLY A 187 -10.16 -10.07 18.86
C GLY A 187 -9.85 -10.70 17.50
N SER A 188 -9.98 -9.95 16.40
CA SER A 188 -9.56 -10.30 15.05
C SER A 188 -9.39 -9.04 14.20
N SER A 189 -8.61 -9.12 13.12
CA SER A 189 -8.44 -8.04 12.14
C SER A 189 -8.59 -8.59 10.73
N LYS A 190 -9.81 -8.47 10.19
CA LYS A 190 -10.21 -9.01 8.88
C LYS A 190 -10.66 -7.91 7.91
N PRO A 191 -10.54 -8.13 6.59
CA PRO A 191 -11.14 -7.25 5.58
C PRO A 191 -12.63 -7.07 5.80
N GLY A 192 -13.16 -5.90 5.46
CA GLY A 192 -14.58 -5.58 5.69
C GLY A 192 -15.54 -6.59 5.06
N LEU A 193 -15.19 -7.14 3.89
CA LEU A 193 -15.99 -8.17 3.21
C LEU A 193 -16.05 -9.49 3.99
N TYR A 194 -15.04 -9.81 4.81
CA TYR A 194 -14.92 -11.10 5.52
C TYR A 194 -15.20 -11.01 7.02
N ARG A 195 -15.79 -9.90 7.48
CA ARG A 195 -16.26 -9.77 8.86
C ARG A 195 -17.63 -10.40 8.99
N GLU A 196 -17.87 -11.12 10.08
CA GLU A 196 -19.16 -11.78 10.33
C GLU A 196 -20.30 -10.75 10.32
N HIS A 197 -21.31 -10.97 9.49
CA HIS A 197 -22.43 -10.04 9.32
C HIS A 197 -23.64 -10.36 10.24
N GLY A 198 -23.39 -11.10 11.32
CA GLY A 198 -24.43 -11.61 12.21
C GLY A 198 -25.35 -12.65 11.54
N LYS A 199 -26.43 -13.04 12.21
CA LYS A 199 -27.31 -14.16 11.80
C LYS A 199 -28.24 -13.88 10.60
N LYS A 200 -28.04 -12.81 9.83
CA LYS A 200 -29.01 -12.39 8.79
C LYS A 200 -28.92 -13.20 7.50
N ALA A 201 -27.72 -13.68 7.14
CA ALA A 201 -27.48 -14.54 5.99
C ALA A 201 -26.24 -15.43 6.27
N PRO A 202 -26.12 -16.61 5.64
CA PRO A 202 -24.88 -17.37 5.63
C PRO A 202 -23.72 -16.53 5.07
N ASP A 203 -22.52 -16.72 5.61
CA ASP A 203 -21.34 -15.90 5.25
C ASP A 203 -21.05 -15.92 3.75
N ASP A 204 -21.15 -17.08 3.08
CA ASP A 204 -20.94 -17.18 1.64
C ASP A 204 -21.91 -16.33 0.83
N MET A 205 -23.17 -16.24 1.27
CA MET A 205 -24.18 -15.37 0.64
C MET A 205 -23.89 -13.90 0.93
N ALA A 206 -23.45 -13.55 2.13
CA ALA A 206 -23.07 -12.18 2.46
C ALA A 206 -21.84 -11.72 1.64
N HIS A 207 -20.83 -12.59 1.50
CA HIS A 207 -19.66 -12.36 0.65
C HIS A 207 -20.06 -12.18 -0.81
N PHE A 208 -20.98 -13.03 -1.30
CA PHE A 208 -21.49 -12.96 -2.66
C PHE A 208 -22.23 -11.64 -2.94
N VAL A 209 -23.12 -11.22 -2.04
CA VAL A 209 -23.79 -9.90 -2.12
C VAL A 209 -22.77 -8.77 -2.07
N GLY A 210 -21.75 -8.88 -1.21
CA GLY A 210 -20.66 -7.92 -1.12
C GLY A 210 -19.92 -7.75 -2.45
N TRP A 211 -19.60 -8.85 -3.14
CA TRP A 211 -18.99 -8.79 -4.48
C TRP A 211 -19.87 -8.08 -5.51
N ILE A 212 -21.19 -8.30 -5.49
CA ILE A 212 -22.10 -7.59 -6.41
C ILE A 212 -22.10 -6.09 -6.08
N LYS A 213 -22.14 -5.72 -4.79
CA LYS A 213 -22.09 -4.31 -4.36
C LYS A 213 -20.78 -3.62 -4.70
N ILE A 214 -19.67 -4.34 -4.64
CA ILE A 214 -18.37 -3.84 -5.11
C ILE A 214 -18.45 -3.51 -6.60
N ASN A 215 -18.98 -4.42 -7.44
CA ASN A 215 -19.11 -4.18 -8.87
C ASN A 215 -20.07 -3.02 -9.17
N GLU A 216 -21.19 -2.92 -8.46
CA GLU A 216 -22.12 -1.78 -8.55
C GLU A 216 -21.41 -0.46 -8.24
N ALA A 217 -20.60 -0.42 -7.18
CA ALA A 217 -19.81 0.75 -6.81
C ALA A 217 -18.73 1.09 -7.84
N CYS A 218 -18.06 0.08 -8.43
CA CYS A 218 -17.11 0.30 -9.51
C CYS A 218 -17.80 0.92 -10.75
N SER A 219 -18.92 0.36 -11.18
CA SER A 219 -19.70 0.91 -12.30
C SER A 219 -20.25 2.31 -12.01
N PHE A 220 -20.52 2.63 -10.74
CA PHE A 220 -20.85 4.00 -10.33
C PHE A 220 -19.66 4.95 -10.51
N LEU A 221 -18.44 4.55 -10.13
CA LEU A 221 -17.22 5.36 -10.32
C LEU A 221 -16.93 5.63 -11.81
N ASP A 222 -17.28 4.70 -12.70
CA ASP A 222 -17.12 4.87 -14.15
C ASP A 222 -17.97 6.00 -14.76
N LYS A 223 -18.89 6.59 -14.01
CA LYS A 223 -19.69 7.72 -14.49
C LYS A 223 -18.92 9.05 -14.46
N PHE A 224 -17.84 9.13 -13.71
CA PHE A 224 -17.08 10.36 -13.47
C PHE A 224 -16.00 10.58 -14.53
N ASP A 225 -15.86 11.81 -15.02
CA ASP A 225 -14.86 12.12 -16.07
C ASP A 225 -13.43 11.92 -15.58
N ALA A 226 -13.16 12.26 -14.31
CA ALA A 226 -11.86 12.04 -13.67
C ALA A 226 -11.44 10.56 -13.68
N VAL A 227 -12.39 9.62 -13.58
CA VAL A 227 -12.11 8.18 -13.60
C VAL A 227 -11.94 7.69 -15.04
N ARG A 228 -12.90 7.99 -15.92
CA ARG A 228 -12.90 7.49 -17.31
C ARG A 228 -11.69 7.97 -18.12
N GLN A 229 -11.21 9.18 -17.82
CA GLN A 229 -10.14 9.82 -18.55
C GLN A 229 -8.82 9.76 -17.79
N TRP A 230 -8.75 9.01 -16.69
CA TRP A 230 -7.53 8.86 -15.91
C TRP A 230 -6.41 8.24 -16.75
N SER A 231 -5.32 8.98 -16.89
CA SER A 231 -4.21 8.60 -17.76
C SER A 231 -2.87 8.43 -17.03
N GLY A 232 -2.80 8.78 -15.74
CA GLY A 232 -1.56 8.71 -14.97
C GLY A 232 -1.17 7.28 -14.59
N SER A 233 -2.14 6.38 -14.45
CA SER A 233 -1.96 5.00 -14.00
C SER A 233 -3.23 4.18 -14.28
N ALA A 234 -3.27 2.92 -13.86
CA ALA A 234 -4.50 2.15 -13.78
C ALA A 234 -5.35 2.63 -12.60
N VAL A 235 -6.67 2.64 -12.77
CA VAL A 235 -7.62 2.95 -11.71
C VAL A 235 -7.75 1.74 -10.78
N ASN A 236 -7.40 1.92 -9.51
CA ASN A 236 -7.56 0.89 -8.49
C ASN A 236 -8.97 0.98 -7.88
N TYR A 237 -9.94 0.40 -8.57
CA TYR A 237 -11.35 0.45 -8.15
C TYR A 237 -11.58 -0.14 -6.75
N ILE A 238 -10.91 -1.24 -6.39
CA ILE A 238 -11.08 -1.88 -5.09
C ILE A 238 -10.64 -0.94 -3.96
N ALA A 239 -9.49 -0.27 -4.12
CA ALA A 239 -9.03 0.71 -3.16
C ALA A 239 -9.97 1.92 -3.10
N LEU A 240 -10.39 2.46 -4.25
CA LEU A 240 -11.31 3.60 -4.29
C LEU A 240 -12.61 3.28 -3.55
N VAL A 241 -13.33 2.23 -3.94
CA VAL A 241 -14.62 1.93 -3.30
C VAL A 241 -14.47 1.64 -1.80
N GLN A 242 -13.36 1.04 -1.37
CA GLN A 242 -13.07 0.83 0.05
C GLN A 242 -12.90 2.16 0.81
N HIS A 243 -12.09 3.08 0.30
CA HIS A 243 -11.84 4.37 0.94
C HIS A 243 -13.10 5.24 1.04
N TYR A 244 -14.13 4.94 0.24
CA TYR A 244 -15.45 5.58 0.33
C TYR A 244 -16.52 4.69 0.99
N GLY A 245 -16.11 3.65 1.72
CA GLY A 245 -16.96 2.93 2.68
C GLY A 245 -17.57 1.61 2.22
N ILE A 246 -17.28 1.15 1.00
CA ILE A 246 -17.72 -0.17 0.53
C ILE A 246 -16.84 -1.26 1.17
N PRO A 247 -17.41 -2.26 1.87
CA PRO A 247 -16.65 -3.38 2.39
C PRO A 247 -16.01 -4.19 1.25
N THR A 248 -14.69 -4.40 1.29
CA THR A 248 -13.94 -5.17 0.28
C THR A 248 -13.03 -6.22 0.94
N MET A 249 -12.36 -7.03 0.10
CA MET A 249 -11.35 -8.01 0.49
C MET A 249 -9.97 -7.41 0.76
N MET A 250 -9.83 -6.09 0.62
CA MET A 250 -8.58 -5.38 0.90
C MET A 250 -8.44 -5.14 2.41
N MET A 251 -7.24 -5.38 2.95
CA MET A 251 -6.81 -4.72 4.19
C MET A 251 -6.09 -3.43 3.84
N ASP A 252 -6.53 -2.35 4.48
CA ASP A 252 -5.92 -1.03 4.33
C ASP A 252 -4.69 -0.90 5.23
N VAL A 253 -3.57 -0.45 4.66
CA VAL A 253 -2.32 -0.16 5.36
C VAL A 253 -1.74 1.15 4.82
N THR A 254 -1.01 1.89 5.65
CA THR A 254 -0.45 3.20 5.30
C THR A 254 1.06 3.21 5.48
N SER A 255 1.77 4.06 4.76
CA SER A 255 3.20 4.32 5.02
C SER A 255 3.47 5.39 6.08
N ASP A 256 2.41 5.96 6.66
CA ASP A 256 2.49 7.07 7.62
C ASP A 256 1.95 6.66 9.00
N LEU A 257 2.83 6.67 10.01
CA LEU A 257 2.47 6.30 11.38
C LEU A 257 1.40 7.23 11.96
N LYS A 258 1.42 8.53 11.65
CA LYS A 258 0.42 9.49 12.16
C LYS A 258 -0.98 9.16 11.64
N THR A 259 -1.11 8.79 10.36
CA THR A 259 -2.36 8.30 9.77
C THR A 259 -2.85 7.03 10.48
N ALA A 260 -1.98 6.07 10.76
CA ALA A 260 -2.35 4.87 11.52
C ALA A 260 -2.83 5.22 12.94
N LEU A 261 -2.08 6.07 13.66
CA LEU A 261 -2.47 6.53 15.00
C LEU A 261 -3.81 7.27 14.99
N PHE A 262 -4.07 8.07 13.96
CA PHE A 262 -5.35 8.75 13.81
C PHE A 262 -6.51 7.76 13.77
N PHE A 263 -6.42 6.70 12.95
CA PHE A 263 -7.46 5.64 12.91
C PHE A 263 -7.56 4.85 14.22
N ALA A 264 -6.48 4.77 15.01
CA ALA A 264 -6.50 4.14 16.32
C ALA A 264 -7.04 5.05 17.44
N CYS A 265 -7.05 6.36 17.24
CA CYS A 265 -7.39 7.35 18.26
C CYS A 265 -8.65 8.16 17.96
N CYS A 266 -9.22 8.05 16.76
CA CYS A 266 -10.38 8.80 16.33
C CYS A 266 -11.54 7.88 15.92
N LYS A 267 -12.76 8.41 16.00
CA LYS A 267 -14.00 7.78 15.53
C LYS A 267 -14.69 8.66 14.50
N TYR A 268 -15.34 8.03 13.54
CA TYR A 268 -16.16 8.74 12.56
C TYR A 268 -17.59 8.89 13.10
N GLY A 269 -18.04 10.12 13.25
CA GLY A 269 -19.34 10.48 13.83
C GLY A 269 -20.50 10.38 12.85
N LYS A 270 -21.72 10.39 13.39
CA LYS A 270 -22.96 10.42 12.59
C LYS A 270 -23.13 11.73 11.81
N ASP A 271 -22.44 12.78 12.24
CA ASP A 271 -22.32 14.07 11.57
C ASP A 271 -21.34 14.03 10.38
N ARG A 272 -20.79 12.84 10.07
CA ARG A 272 -19.86 12.59 8.97
C ARG A 272 -18.57 13.38 9.11
N LYS A 273 -18.10 13.47 10.35
CA LYS A 273 -16.82 14.08 10.70
C LYS A 273 -16.04 13.16 11.61
N TRP A 274 -14.72 13.32 11.58
CA TRP A 274 -13.87 12.68 12.56
C TRP A 274 -13.94 13.40 13.89
N HIS A 275 -13.90 12.64 14.96
CA HIS A 275 -13.79 13.11 16.33
C HIS A 275 -12.74 12.28 17.05
N PRO A 276 -11.97 12.87 17.98
CA PRO A 276 -11.11 12.09 18.85
C PRO A 276 -11.96 11.13 19.70
N LEU A 277 -11.38 9.99 20.09
CA LEU A 277 -11.99 9.16 21.12
C LEU A 277 -11.95 9.91 22.45
N GLU A 278 -13.02 9.75 23.23
CA GLU A 278 -13.19 10.38 24.54
C GLU A 278 -13.18 9.30 25.62
N SER A 279 -13.03 9.70 26.89
CA SER A 279 -12.96 8.77 28.02
C SER A 279 -14.10 7.74 28.04
N GLN A 280 -15.32 8.13 27.65
CA GLN A 280 -16.45 7.21 27.56
C GLN A 280 -16.24 6.04 26.58
N ASP A 281 -15.41 6.22 25.55
CA ASP A 281 -15.12 5.19 24.55
C ASP A 281 -14.11 4.14 25.03
N PHE A 282 -13.29 4.44 26.04
CA PHE A 282 -12.16 3.59 26.43
C PHE A 282 -11.85 3.53 27.94
N ALA A 283 -12.69 4.09 28.81
CA ALA A 283 -12.50 4.05 30.26
C ALA A 283 -12.42 2.60 30.77
N GLU A 284 -13.36 1.77 30.31
CA GLU A 284 -13.50 0.37 30.70
C GLU A 284 -13.33 -0.57 29.50
N LYS A 285 -13.07 -1.85 29.79
CA LYS A 285 -12.86 -2.87 28.75
C LYS A 285 -14.06 -2.94 27.80
N ASP A 286 -15.25 -2.78 28.33
CA ASP A 286 -16.54 -2.89 27.67
C ASP A 286 -17.22 -1.53 27.40
N SER A 287 -16.48 -0.42 27.52
CA SER A 287 -16.96 0.94 27.18
C SER A 287 -17.72 1.00 25.85
N ARG A 288 -17.28 0.23 24.85
CA ARG A 288 -17.99 0.05 23.58
C ARG A 288 -18.56 -1.37 23.50
N LYS A 289 -19.88 -1.50 23.68
CA LYS A 289 -20.58 -2.79 23.71
C LYS A 289 -20.27 -3.70 22.52
N HIS A 290 -20.26 -3.15 21.30
CA HIS A 290 -20.00 -3.94 20.10
C HIS A 290 -18.57 -4.52 20.05
N ILE A 291 -17.59 -3.89 20.72
CA ILE A 291 -16.23 -4.43 20.89
C ILE A 291 -16.24 -5.52 21.96
N ALA A 292 -16.96 -5.30 23.07
CA ALA A 292 -17.10 -6.29 24.13
C ALA A 292 -17.75 -7.60 23.64
N ASP A 293 -18.79 -7.48 22.82
CA ASP A 293 -19.51 -8.61 22.22
C ASP A 293 -18.60 -9.46 21.30
N LEU A 294 -17.50 -8.89 20.79
CA LEU A 294 -16.46 -9.59 20.01
C LEU A 294 -15.34 -10.19 20.89
N GLY A 295 -15.45 -10.09 22.22
CA GLY A 295 -14.37 -10.45 23.14
C GLY A 295 -13.20 -9.45 23.14
N GLY A 296 -13.44 -8.23 22.65
CA GLY A 296 -12.45 -7.18 22.51
C GLY A 296 -12.09 -6.45 23.82
N ASP A 297 -11.26 -5.41 23.68
CA ASP A 297 -10.88 -4.50 24.76
C ASP A 297 -10.87 -3.05 24.25
N SER A 298 -11.81 -2.25 24.76
CA SER A 298 -12.00 -0.87 24.35
C SER A 298 -10.92 0.07 24.89
N ARG A 299 -10.09 -0.37 25.84
CA ARG A 299 -9.12 0.49 26.53
C ARG A 299 -7.82 0.72 25.74
N TYR A 300 -7.59 -0.07 24.70
CA TYR A 300 -6.33 -0.08 23.96
C TYR A 300 -6.53 0.15 22.48
N GLY A 301 -5.74 1.04 21.89
CA GLY A 301 -5.54 1.08 20.44
C GLY A 301 -4.53 0.01 20.04
N ILE A 302 -4.70 -0.56 18.84
CA ILE A 302 -3.77 -1.54 18.27
C ILE A 302 -3.03 -0.91 17.08
N LEU A 303 -1.73 -1.12 17.02
CA LEU A 303 -0.86 -0.70 15.92
C LEU A 303 -0.17 -1.93 15.33
N TYR A 304 -0.35 -2.14 14.03
CA TYR A 304 0.39 -3.12 13.24
C TYR A 304 1.54 -2.41 12.52
N ARG A 305 2.70 -3.05 12.43
CA ARG A 305 3.89 -2.53 11.73
C ARG A 305 4.58 -3.61 10.91
N SER A 306 4.99 -3.33 9.68
CA SER A 306 5.79 -4.26 8.86
C SER A 306 6.88 -3.50 8.09
N PRO A 307 8.16 -3.92 8.11
CA PRO A 307 9.21 -3.26 7.32
C PRO A 307 8.94 -3.35 5.81
N MET A 308 9.05 -2.22 5.12
CA MET A 308 8.78 -2.16 3.68
C MET A 308 9.76 -3.01 2.87
N GLU A 309 11.03 -3.03 3.26
CA GLU A 309 12.08 -3.79 2.55
C GLU A 309 11.77 -5.29 2.46
N LEU A 310 11.13 -5.88 3.48
CA LEU A 310 10.73 -7.28 3.44
C LEU A 310 9.61 -7.54 2.42
N THR A 311 8.76 -6.55 2.17
CA THR A 311 7.74 -6.63 1.12
C THR A 311 8.38 -6.58 -0.26
N ASP A 312 9.45 -5.79 -0.44
CA ASP A 312 10.21 -5.81 -1.70
C ASP A 312 10.83 -7.18 -1.97
N PHE A 313 11.36 -7.82 -0.92
CA PHE A 313 11.94 -9.15 -1.03
C PHE A 313 10.86 -10.17 -1.42
N LYS A 314 9.68 -10.09 -0.80
CA LYS A 314 8.53 -10.91 -1.19
C LYS A 314 8.15 -10.69 -2.65
N TRP A 315 8.14 -9.45 -3.13
CA TRP A 315 7.86 -9.16 -4.54
C TRP A 315 8.90 -9.72 -5.51
N ALA A 316 10.19 -9.67 -5.15
CA ALA A 316 11.25 -10.26 -5.94
C ALA A 316 11.14 -11.79 -6.02
N LEU A 317 10.74 -12.43 -4.92
CA LEU A 317 10.58 -13.89 -4.78
C LEU A 317 9.24 -14.42 -5.32
N ALA A 318 8.21 -13.58 -5.39
CA ALA A 318 6.89 -13.95 -5.89
C ALA A 318 6.93 -14.22 -7.39
N ASP A 319 6.04 -15.10 -7.87
CA ASP A 319 5.76 -15.25 -9.30
C ASP A 319 5.03 -14.00 -9.85
N ASP A 320 5.18 -13.72 -11.14
CA ASP A 320 4.58 -12.55 -11.81
C ASP A 320 3.04 -12.61 -11.88
N THR A 321 2.43 -13.74 -11.49
CA THR A 321 0.97 -13.89 -11.33
C THR A 321 0.50 -13.68 -9.89
N ALA A 322 1.42 -13.66 -8.92
CA ALA A 322 1.11 -13.57 -7.51
C ALA A 322 1.04 -12.11 -7.04
N GLY A 323 -0.18 -11.61 -6.80
CA GLY A 323 -0.40 -10.29 -6.18
C GLY A 323 -1.31 -10.31 -4.95
N MET A 324 -1.79 -11.50 -4.56
CA MET A 324 -2.62 -11.65 -3.36
C MET A 324 -1.73 -11.89 -2.15
N ASN A 325 -2.13 -11.37 -0.99
CA ASN A 325 -1.42 -11.45 0.28
C ASN A 325 0.00 -10.83 0.27
N ILE A 326 0.29 -9.93 -0.67
CA ILE A 326 1.48 -9.08 -0.68
C ILE A 326 1.02 -7.62 -0.70
N ILE A 327 1.63 -6.77 0.14
CA ILE A 327 1.29 -5.36 0.21
C ILE A 327 1.67 -4.69 -1.12
N THR A 328 0.72 -3.98 -1.71
CA THR A 328 0.83 -3.29 -3.00
C THR A 328 0.47 -1.82 -2.84
N PRO A 329 1.19 -0.87 -3.45
CA PRO A 329 0.78 0.54 -3.41
C PRO A 329 -0.60 0.72 -4.05
N VAL A 330 -1.43 1.55 -3.43
CA VAL A 330 -2.63 2.07 -4.11
C VAL A 330 -2.22 3.12 -5.14
N GLY A 331 -1.19 3.91 -4.81
CA GLY A 331 -0.67 4.99 -5.64
C GLY A 331 -1.63 6.18 -5.74
N TYR A 332 -1.27 7.13 -6.60
CA TYR A 332 -2.16 8.22 -6.95
C TYR A 332 -3.32 7.70 -7.81
N GLN A 333 -4.52 8.17 -7.48
CA GLN A 333 -5.79 7.73 -8.05
C GLN A 333 -6.62 8.94 -8.47
N PRO A 334 -7.68 8.78 -9.27
CA PRO A 334 -8.57 9.88 -9.67
C PRO A 334 -9.19 10.68 -8.52
N PHE A 335 -9.30 10.08 -7.33
CA PHE A 335 -9.83 10.70 -6.13
C PHE A 335 -8.81 10.63 -4.99
N MET A 336 -8.56 11.77 -4.34
CA MET A 336 -7.34 12.00 -3.56
C MET A 336 -7.30 11.32 -2.19
N ARG A 337 -8.41 10.74 -1.72
CA ARG A 337 -8.47 10.12 -0.39
C ARG A 337 -7.42 9.03 -0.20
N CYS A 338 -7.17 8.22 -1.22
CA CYS A 338 -6.13 7.17 -1.19
C CYS A 338 -4.73 7.75 -0.99
N SER A 339 -4.38 8.83 -1.71
CA SER A 339 -3.07 9.46 -1.59
C SER A 339 -2.92 10.24 -0.29
N SER A 340 -3.98 10.93 0.15
CA SER A 340 -4.03 11.63 1.45
C SER A 340 -3.80 10.71 2.65
N GLN A 341 -4.12 9.42 2.52
CA GLN A 341 -3.89 8.41 3.56
C GLN A 341 -2.57 7.65 3.39
N HIS A 342 -1.75 8.03 2.41
CA HIS A 342 -0.54 7.29 2.04
C HIS A 342 -0.82 5.80 1.84
N GLY A 343 -1.92 5.49 1.15
CA GLY A 343 -2.55 4.18 1.14
C GLY A 343 -1.80 3.11 0.36
N TYR A 344 -1.77 1.93 0.96
CA TYR A 344 -1.31 0.66 0.40
C TYR A 344 -2.39 -0.39 0.69
N MET A 345 -2.39 -1.45 -0.11
CA MET A 345 -3.39 -2.49 0.00
C MET A 345 -2.76 -3.86 0.16
N LEU A 346 -3.35 -4.66 1.03
CA LEU A 346 -3.13 -6.09 1.09
C LEU A 346 -4.41 -6.78 0.61
N LEU A 347 -4.41 -7.25 -0.64
CA LEU A 347 -5.54 -7.98 -1.20
C LEU A 347 -5.57 -9.41 -0.65
N VAL A 348 -6.60 -9.73 0.12
CA VAL A 348 -6.74 -11.02 0.79
C VAL A 348 -7.49 -12.01 -0.10
N ASN A 349 -6.95 -13.22 -0.23
CA ASN A 349 -7.55 -14.28 -1.06
C ASN A 349 -8.47 -15.26 -0.29
N SER A 350 -8.56 -15.13 1.03
CA SER A 350 -9.28 -16.08 1.88
C SER A 350 -10.01 -15.39 3.04
N PRO A 351 -11.28 -15.75 3.32
CA PRO A 351 -12.01 -15.24 4.48
C PRO A 351 -11.41 -15.70 5.83
N LYS A 352 -10.47 -16.65 5.80
CA LYS A 352 -9.74 -17.12 7.00
C LYS A 352 -8.58 -16.22 7.40
N TYR A 353 -8.14 -15.31 6.53
CA TYR A 353 -7.05 -14.38 6.85
C TYR A 353 -7.43 -13.50 8.02
N ASP A 354 -6.46 -13.29 8.91
CA ASP A 354 -6.58 -12.45 10.10
C ASP A 354 -5.22 -11.81 10.36
N MET A 355 -5.13 -10.48 10.23
CA MET A 355 -3.88 -9.74 10.40
C MET A 355 -3.35 -9.85 11.83
N LEU A 356 -4.21 -10.15 12.82
CA LEU A 356 -3.81 -10.43 14.21
C LEU A 356 -2.93 -11.68 14.33
N LYS A 357 -3.03 -12.60 13.36
CA LYS A 357 -2.28 -13.87 13.28
C LYS A 357 -1.23 -13.87 12.16
N ASP A 358 -1.08 -12.76 11.44
CA ASP A 358 -0.12 -12.63 10.35
C ASP A 358 1.27 -12.28 10.88
N ALA A 359 2.20 -13.24 10.83
CA ALA A 359 3.57 -13.06 11.32
C ALA A 359 4.42 -12.07 10.51
N SER A 360 3.90 -11.50 9.42
CA SER A 360 4.58 -10.43 8.69
C SER A 360 4.39 -9.04 9.29
N PHE A 361 3.54 -8.90 10.31
CA PHE A 361 3.34 -7.65 11.04
C PHE A 361 3.70 -7.83 12.51
N SER A 362 4.54 -6.96 13.05
CA SER A 362 4.61 -6.72 14.49
C SER A 362 3.29 -6.09 14.96
N LYS A 363 2.85 -6.46 16.16
CA LYS A 363 1.68 -5.89 16.82
C LYS A 363 2.08 -5.21 18.12
N TYR A 364 1.50 -4.04 18.32
CA TYR A 364 1.64 -3.24 19.51
C TYR A 364 0.27 -2.81 19.98
N ARG A 365 0.11 -2.64 21.29
CA ARG A 365 -1.05 -2.00 21.89
C ARG A 365 -0.60 -0.80 22.69
N PHE A 366 -1.45 0.19 22.82
CA PHE A 366 -1.17 1.35 23.66
C PHE A 366 -2.44 1.78 24.37
N ARG A 367 -2.28 2.33 25.58
CA ARG A 367 -3.43 2.76 26.38
C ARG A 367 -4.03 4.03 25.76
N LEU A 368 -5.30 3.97 25.41
CA LEU A 368 -6.03 5.14 24.94
C LEU A 368 -6.20 6.11 26.12
N ASN A 369 -6.02 7.39 25.83
CA ASN A 369 -6.24 8.50 26.75
C ASN A 369 -6.63 9.74 25.94
N ALA A 370 -7.35 10.66 26.58
CA ALA A 370 -7.91 11.83 25.91
C ALA A 370 -6.81 12.71 25.30
N ASP A 371 -5.70 12.94 26.01
CA ASP A 371 -4.61 13.79 25.54
C ASP A 371 -3.99 13.28 24.23
N LEU A 372 -3.68 11.98 24.15
CA LEU A 372 -3.13 11.38 22.94
C LEU A 372 -4.13 11.43 21.79
N CYS A 373 -5.41 11.16 22.06
CA CYS A 373 -6.45 11.15 21.04
C CYS A 373 -6.71 12.56 20.48
N GLN A 374 -6.78 13.56 21.36
CA GLN A 374 -6.93 14.96 20.99
C GLN A 374 -5.71 15.45 20.21
N TRP A 375 -4.50 15.15 20.69
CA TRP A 375 -3.27 15.58 20.03
C TRP A 375 -3.18 15.06 18.59
N ILE A 376 -3.39 13.77 18.34
CA ILE A 376 -3.29 13.24 16.97
C ILE A 376 -4.43 13.74 16.08
N TYR A 377 -5.62 13.98 16.66
CA TYR A 377 -6.74 14.58 15.94
C TYR A 377 -6.40 15.99 15.44
N GLU A 378 -5.81 16.83 16.29
CA GLU A 378 -5.34 18.18 15.94
C GLU A 378 -4.16 18.15 14.97
N GLU A 379 -3.18 17.28 15.22
CA GLU A 379 -2.00 17.07 14.35
C GLU A 379 -2.42 16.69 12.93
N MET A 380 -3.51 15.93 12.77
CA MET A 380 -4.06 15.53 11.49
C MET A 380 -5.10 16.51 10.92
N ASP A 381 -5.06 17.77 11.37
CA ASP A 381 -5.95 18.85 10.95
C ASP A 381 -7.43 18.48 11.10
N CYS A 382 -7.80 17.94 12.26
CA CYS A 382 -9.18 17.50 12.52
C CYS A 382 -9.71 16.48 11.49
N GLY A 383 -8.80 15.69 10.89
CA GLY A 383 -9.07 14.71 9.85
C GLY A 383 -8.94 15.24 8.41
N ASP A 384 -8.79 16.56 8.19
CA ASP A 384 -8.72 17.13 6.83
C ASP A 384 -7.50 16.64 6.04
N LYS A 385 -6.40 16.27 6.70
CA LYS A 385 -5.21 15.70 6.02
C LYS A 385 -5.48 14.36 5.36
N ILE A 386 -6.39 13.54 5.90
CA ILE A 386 -6.66 12.16 5.43
C ILE A 386 -8.05 12.00 4.80
N TYR A 387 -8.98 12.86 5.18
CA TYR A 387 -10.38 12.84 4.81
C TYR A 387 -10.87 14.29 4.71
N PRO A 388 -10.53 14.99 3.61
CA PRO A 388 -10.88 16.40 3.48
C PRO A 388 -12.40 16.59 3.60
N HIS A 389 -12.87 17.42 4.54
CA HIS A 389 -14.29 17.75 4.72
C HIS A 389 -14.88 18.42 3.46
N LYS A 390 -14.02 18.96 2.60
CA LYS A 390 -14.34 19.53 1.29
C LYS A 390 -13.80 18.65 0.15
N ASP A 391 -13.80 17.33 0.32
CA ASP A 391 -13.49 16.40 -0.76
C ASP A 391 -14.45 16.66 -1.93
N VAL A 392 -13.90 16.70 -3.13
CA VAL A 392 -14.68 16.90 -4.36
C VAL A 392 -14.21 15.87 -5.36
N PRO A 393 -15.11 15.00 -5.84
CA PRO A 393 -16.50 14.81 -5.41
C PRO A 393 -16.64 14.21 -4.00
N ASP A 394 -17.63 14.67 -3.23
CA ASP A 394 -18.11 13.92 -2.06
C ASP A 394 -18.94 12.71 -2.57
N MET A 395 -18.31 11.54 -2.58
CA MET A 395 -18.93 10.30 -3.03
C MET A 395 -19.52 9.47 -1.90
N GLU A 396 -19.24 9.80 -0.65
CA GLU A 396 -19.52 8.92 0.49
C GLU A 396 -21.04 8.72 0.66
N GLN A 397 -21.87 9.75 0.42
CA GLN A 397 -23.33 9.57 0.43
C GLN A 397 -23.80 8.56 -0.62
N HIS A 398 -23.23 8.63 -1.82
CA HIS A 398 -23.58 7.73 -2.92
C HIS A 398 -23.14 6.30 -2.64
N MET A 399 -21.93 6.13 -2.10
CA MET A 399 -21.42 4.83 -1.68
C MET A 399 -22.22 4.23 -0.52
N GLU A 400 -22.66 5.04 0.43
CA GLU A 400 -23.51 4.58 1.54
C GLU A 400 -24.87 4.08 1.02
N MET A 401 -25.44 4.74 0.02
CA MET A 401 -26.67 4.27 -0.65
C MET A 401 -26.45 2.90 -1.32
N ILE A 402 -25.35 2.74 -2.07
CA ILE A 402 -24.99 1.47 -2.72
C ILE A 402 -24.76 0.37 -1.67
N LYS A 403 -23.98 0.67 -0.62
CA LYS A 403 -23.66 -0.24 0.47
C LYS A 403 -24.91 -0.78 1.15
N ASN A 404 -25.89 0.08 1.42
CA ASN A 404 -27.10 -0.27 2.15
C ASN A 404 -28.26 -0.73 1.24
N SER A 405 -28.10 -0.63 -0.09
CA SER A 405 -29.13 -1.02 -1.04
C SER A 405 -29.52 -2.49 -0.91
N ARG A 406 -30.81 -2.74 -1.11
CA ARG A 406 -31.41 -4.08 -1.27
C ARG A 406 -31.66 -4.43 -2.75
N GLN A 407 -31.34 -3.51 -3.65
CA GLN A 407 -31.42 -3.69 -5.09
C GLN A 407 -30.02 -3.60 -5.67
N VAL A 408 -29.70 -4.49 -6.60
CA VAL A 408 -28.43 -4.49 -7.36
C VAL A 408 -28.76 -4.53 -8.85
N SER A 409 -27.97 -3.84 -9.66
CA SER A 409 -28.21 -3.85 -11.10
C SER A 409 -27.92 -5.23 -11.69
N LYS A 410 -28.63 -5.56 -12.77
CA LYS A 410 -28.33 -6.75 -13.57
C LYS A 410 -26.90 -6.74 -14.09
N GLN A 411 -26.36 -5.57 -14.46
CA GLN A 411 -24.98 -5.44 -14.91
C GLN A 411 -23.99 -5.88 -13.83
N ALA A 412 -24.11 -5.35 -12.60
CA ALA A 412 -23.23 -5.73 -11.49
C ALA A 412 -23.36 -7.21 -11.13
N PHE A 413 -24.58 -7.75 -11.18
CA PHE A 413 -24.83 -9.18 -11.00
C PHE A 413 -24.14 -10.02 -12.08
N ASP A 414 -24.35 -9.70 -13.35
CA ASP A 414 -23.81 -10.46 -14.49
C ASP A 414 -22.27 -10.45 -14.51
N LEU A 415 -21.63 -9.32 -14.18
CA LEU A 415 -20.17 -9.23 -14.02
C LEU A 415 -19.61 -10.25 -13.01
N VAL A 416 -20.30 -10.41 -11.87
CA VAL A 416 -19.92 -11.42 -10.87
C VAL A 416 -20.15 -12.83 -11.43
N MET A 417 -21.29 -13.08 -12.09
CA MET A 417 -21.59 -14.40 -12.67
C MET A 417 -20.58 -14.83 -13.73
N GLU A 418 -20.13 -13.89 -14.57
CA GLU A 418 -19.13 -14.13 -15.61
C GLU A 418 -17.76 -14.46 -15.01
N LYS A 419 -17.37 -13.75 -13.95
CA LYS A 419 -16.14 -14.04 -13.19
C LYS A 419 -16.12 -15.48 -12.67
N TYR A 420 -17.26 -15.99 -12.21
CA TYR A 420 -17.40 -17.38 -11.73
C TYR A 420 -17.79 -18.38 -12.84
N ARG A 421 -17.93 -17.94 -14.09
CA ARG A 421 -18.30 -18.76 -15.26
C ARG A 421 -19.58 -19.59 -15.04
N LEU A 422 -20.59 -19.00 -14.41
CA LEU A 422 -21.83 -19.71 -14.06
C LEU A 422 -22.77 -19.85 -15.26
N THR A 423 -23.42 -21.02 -15.36
CA THR A 423 -24.46 -21.32 -16.36
C THR A 423 -25.73 -20.53 -16.10
N ASN A 424 -26.59 -20.37 -17.11
CA ASN A 424 -27.89 -19.67 -16.96
C ASN A 424 -28.77 -20.27 -15.85
N ALA A 425 -28.78 -21.60 -15.70
CA ALA A 425 -29.52 -22.26 -14.62
C ALA A 425 -28.98 -21.87 -13.23
N GLN A 426 -27.66 -21.80 -13.08
CA GLN A 426 -27.01 -21.35 -11.84
C GLN A 426 -27.27 -19.86 -11.57
N LYS A 427 -27.24 -18.99 -12.60
CA LYS A 427 -27.59 -17.57 -12.45
C LYS A 427 -29.01 -17.40 -11.88
N GLU A 428 -29.98 -18.14 -12.40
CA GLU A 428 -31.36 -18.10 -11.89
C GLU A 428 -31.50 -18.67 -10.48
N MET A 429 -30.70 -19.68 -10.12
CA MET A 429 -30.61 -20.13 -8.72
C MET A 429 -30.07 -19.02 -7.81
N CYS A 430 -28.98 -18.35 -8.19
CA CYS A 430 -28.41 -17.25 -7.44
C CYS A 430 -29.42 -16.11 -7.23
N LYS A 431 -30.21 -15.73 -8.26
CA LYS A 431 -31.28 -14.73 -8.11
C LYS A 431 -32.35 -15.13 -7.10
N ARG A 432 -32.78 -16.39 -7.11
CA ARG A 432 -33.74 -16.92 -6.13
C ARG A 432 -33.16 -16.88 -4.72
N GLU A 433 -31.91 -17.28 -4.53
CA GLU A 433 -31.25 -17.21 -3.22
C GLU A 433 -31.08 -15.77 -2.73
N LEU A 434 -30.64 -14.85 -3.59
CA LEU A 434 -30.55 -13.41 -3.24
C LEU A 434 -31.88 -12.88 -2.70
N THR A 435 -32.99 -13.25 -3.36
CA THR A 435 -34.33 -12.81 -2.98
C THR A 435 -34.73 -13.30 -1.58
N LYS A 436 -34.36 -14.55 -1.22
CA LYS A 436 -34.60 -15.09 0.13
C LYS A 436 -33.91 -14.27 1.23
N TYR A 437 -32.76 -13.67 0.91
CA TYR A 437 -32.01 -12.81 1.83
C TYR A 437 -32.31 -11.31 1.63
N GLY A 438 -33.39 -10.98 0.94
CA GLY A 438 -33.90 -9.62 0.80
C GLY A 438 -33.10 -8.74 -0.17
N CYS A 439 -32.36 -9.34 -1.11
CA CYS A 439 -31.68 -8.65 -2.19
C CYS A 439 -32.31 -9.02 -3.54
N THR A 440 -32.58 -8.03 -4.39
CA THR A 440 -33.21 -8.24 -5.70
C THR A 440 -32.35 -7.69 -6.82
N VAL A 441 -32.30 -8.41 -7.94
CA VAL A 441 -31.63 -7.97 -9.16
C VAL A 441 -32.65 -7.21 -10.00
N VAL A 442 -32.36 -5.97 -10.33
CA VAL A 442 -33.23 -5.13 -11.17
C VAL A 442 -32.68 -5.01 -12.58
N ASP A 443 -33.57 -5.00 -13.57
CA ASP A 443 -33.20 -4.73 -14.96
C ASP A 443 -32.90 -3.24 -15.14
N GLY A 444 -31.82 -2.92 -15.88
CA GLY A 444 -31.35 -1.56 -16.10
C GLY A 444 -30.36 -1.05 -15.04
N GLU A 445 -29.92 0.20 -15.22
CA GLU A 445 -29.04 0.88 -14.25
C GLU A 445 -29.85 1.40 -13.05
N ILE A 446 -29.25 1.32 -11.86
CA ILE A 446 -29.79 2.00 -10.67
C ILE A 446 -29.25 3.44 -10.65
N GLU A 447 -30.15 4.42 -10.54
CA GLU A 447 -29.76 5.83 -10.43
C GLU A 447 -29.24 6.13 -9.03
N HIS A 448 -27.92 6.12 -8.85
CA HIS A 448 -27.26 6.57 -7.61
C HIS A 448 -26.96 8.08 -7.61
N ILE A 449 -27.00 8.71 -8.78
CA ILE A 449 -26.67 10.12 -9.02
C ILE A 449 -27.45 10.64 -10.24
N THR A 450 -28.06 11.82 -10.11
CA THR A 450 -28.78 12.43 -11.24
C THR A 450 -27.79 12.95 -12.29
N ALA A 451 -28.18 12.88 -13.56
CA ALA A 451 -27.35 13.39 -14.67
C ALA A 451 -26.96 14.87 -14.51
N ASN A 452 -27.85 15.69 -13.94
CA ASN A 452 -27.57 17.11 -13.69
C ASN A 452 -26.49 17.30 -12.61
N TRP A 453 -26.53 16.51 -11.54
CA TRP A 453 -25.54 16.59 -10.47
C TRP A 453 -24.18 16.06 -10.92
N LEU A 454 -24.16 14.92 -11.64
CA LEU A 454 -22.94 14.37 -12.25
C LEU A 454 -22.25 15.39 -13.17
N ARG A 455 -23.01 16.06 -14.04
CA ARG A 455 -22.47 17.11 -14.91
C ARG A 455 -21.88 18.28 -14.13
N LYS A 456 -22.47 18.66 -12.99
CA LYS A 456 -21.91 19.71 -12.12
C LYS A 456 -20.60 19.28 -11.48
N ILE A 457 -20.50 18.03 -11.03
CA ILE A 457 -19.22 17.49 -10.55
C ILE A 457 -18.20 17.52 -11.66
N ASN A 458 -18.48 16.90 -12.80
CA ASN A 458 -17.51 16.75 -13.88
C ASN A 458 -16.98 18.10 -14.38
N LYS A 459 -17.82 19.15 -14.34
CA LYS A 459 -17.39 20.53 -14.61
C LYS A 459 -16.44 21.09 -13.54
N LYS A 460 -16.64 20.75 -12.26
CA LYS A 460 -15.84 21.23 -11.13
C LYS A 460 -14.57 20.38 -10.92
N TYR A 461 -14.66 19.08 -11.20
CA TYR A 461 -13.67 18.06 -10.92
C TYR A 461 -13.63 17.07 -12.08
N GLY A 462 -13.06 17.53 -13.19
CA GLY A 462 -12.71 16.70 -14.33
C GLY A 462 -11.29 16.14 -14.20
N ILE A 463 -10.77 15.58 -15.30
CA ILE A 463 -9.42 15.00 -15.33
C ILE A 463 -8.32 16.02 -14.99
N GLU A 464 -8.41 17.25 -15.50
CA GLU A 464 -7.40 18.28 -15.27
C GLU A 464 -7.24 18.62 -13.79
N GLU A 465 -8.34 18.77 -13.06
CA GLU A 465 -8.32 19.03 -11.61
C GLU A 465 -7.85 17.80 -10.84
N ALA A 466 -8.26 16.59 -11.24
CA ALA A 466 -7.80 15.35 -10.62
C ALA A 466 -6.27 15.19 -10.73
N VAL A 467 -5.72 15.38 -11.93
CA VAL A 467 -4.27 15.34 -12.19
C VAL A 467 -3.56 16.48 -11.45
N LYS A 468 -4.11 17.69 -11.45
CA LYS A 468 -3.52 18.82 -10.71
C LYS A 468 -3.39 18.53 -9.22
N ARG A 469 -4.36 17.83 -8.61
CA ARG A 469 -4.34 17.53 -7.17
C ARG A 469 -3.36 16.45 -6.76
N THR A 470 -2.87 15.61 -7.68
CA THR A 470 -1.80 14.65 -7.33
C THR A 470 -0.53 15.39 -6.91
N ASN A 471 -0.31 16.61 -7.43
CA ASN A 471 0.91 17.37 -7.28
C ASN A 471 2.18 16.57 -7.64
N GLU A 472 2.06 15.61 -8.55
CA GLU A 472 3.13 14.71 -8.99
C GLU A 472 2.93 14.31 -10.45
N GLN A 473 4.03 14.05 -11.17
CA GLN A 473 3.99 13.65 -12.57
C GLN A 473 4.33 12.17 -12.73
N PRO A 474 3.68 11.45 -13.66
CA PRO A 474 4.05 10.08 -13.98
C PRO A 474 5.49 10.00 -14.51
N LYS A 475 6.33 9.18 -13.88
CA LYS A 475 7.73 8.96 -14.25
C LYS A 475 7.91 7.56 -14.82
N LEU A 476 8.43 7.48 -16.03
CA LEU A 476 8.85 6.22 -16.64
C LEU A 476 10.31 5.94 -16.27
N SER A 477 10.60 4.70 -15.90
CA SER A 477 11.97 4.21 -15.78
C SER A 477 12.21 3.11 -16.81
N PRO A 478 12.54 3.46 -18.07
CA PRO A 478 12.94 2.45 -19.03
C PRO A 478 14.28 1.85 -18.60
N MET A 479 14.39 0.51 -18.66
CA MET A 479 15.64 -0.22 -18.36
C MET A 479 16.76 0.09 -19.36
N LEU A 480 16.38 0.52 -20.57
CA LEU A 480 17.28 1.01 -21.61
C LEU A 480 16.93 2.47 -21.88
N GLN A 481 17.85 3.37 -21.52
CA GLN A 481 17.81 4.76 -21.97
C GLN A 481 18.74 4.88 -23.16
N PHE A 482 18.18 5.06 -24.36
CA PHE A 482 18.96 5.40 -25.53
C PHE A 482 19.36 6.87 -25.46
N VAL A 483 20.62 7.16 -25.78
CA VAL A 483 21.06 8.54 -25.93
C VAL A 483 20.28 9.14 -27.10
N ALA A 484 19.86 10.40 -27.00
CA ALA A 484 19.33 11.11 -28.17
C ALA A 484 20.36 10.96 -29.30
N ASN A 485 19.97 10.31 -30.40
CA ASN A 485 20.78 9.90 -31.58
C ASN A 485 21.32 8.45 -31.61
N THR A 486 20.85 7.51 -30.78
CA THR A 486 21.11 6.08 -31.04
C THR A 486 20.43 5.66 -32.35
N SER A 487 21.21 5.35 -33.38
CA SER A 487 20.68 4.86 -34.65
C SER A 487 20.15 3.45 -34.46
N VAL A 488 18.89 3.20 -34.84
CA VAL A 488 18.30 1.86 -34.85
C VAL A 488 18.15 1.43 -36.30
N LYS A 489 18.74 0.29 -36.68
CA LYS A 489 18.61 -0.30 -38.01
C LYS A 489 17.74 -1.54 -37.93
N LYS A 490 16.82 -1.71 -38.87
CA LYS A 490 16.03 -2.93 -38.98
C LYS A 490 16.85 -3.97 -39.76
N GLY A 491 17.16 -5.08 -39.11
CA GLY A 491 17.83 -6.24 -39.69
C GLY A 491 16.94 -6.96 -40.70
N ALA A 492 17.56 -7.81 -41.52
CA ALA A 492 16.89 -8.53 -42.61
C ALA A 492 15.78 -9.48 -42.11
N ASP A 493 15.88 -9.93 -40.85
CA ASP A 493 14.94 -10.88 -40.24
C ASP A 493 13.78 -10.19 -39.52
N GLY A 494 13.72 -8.86 -39.56
CA GLY A 494 12.67 -8.05 -38.91
C GLY A 494 13.04 -7.55 -37.51
N ASP A 495 14.14 -8.02 -36.95
CA ASP A 495 14.72 -7.54 -35.68
C ASP A 495 15.33 -6.15 -35.82
N TYR A 496 15.44 -5.41 -34.71
CA TYR A 496 16.05 -4.08 -34.67
C TYR A 496 17.43 -4.15 -34.01
N GLU A 497 18.46 -3.79 -34.76
CA GLU A 497 19.84 -3.68 -34.30
C GLU A 497 20.15 -2.24 -33.90
N LEU A 498 20.82 -2.07 -32.76
CA LEU A 498 21.39 -0.79 -32.37
C LEU A 498 22.65 -0.56 -33.22
N GLY A 499 22.62 0.44 -34.09
CA GLY A 499 23.76 0.84 -34.89
C GLY A 499 24.88 1.32 -33.97
N GLY A 500 25.99 0.59 -33.94
CA GLY A 500 27.20 0.99 -33.24
C GLY A 500 27.79 2.26 -33.83
N GLN A 501 28.36 3.10 -32.97
CA GLN A 501 29.37 4.08 -33.38
C GLN A 501 30.72 3.40 -33.57
#